data_AF-A0A847T0L3-F1
#
_entry.id   AF-A0A847T0L3-F1
#
_cell.length_a   1.000
_cell.length_b   1.000
_cell.length_c   1.000
_cell.angle_alpha   90.00
_cell.angle_beta   90.00
_cell.angle_gamma   90.00
#
_symmetry.space_group_name_H-M   'P 1'
#
loop_
_entity.id
_entity.type
_entity.pdbx_description
1 polymer ?
#
loop_
_entity_poly.entity_id
_entity_poly.type
_entity_poly.pdbx_seq_one_letter_code
_entity_poly.pdbx_strand_id
1 'polypeptide(L)'
;MIPNWSKKFEMYVNDQQQTINVRPGTYLSLQRVWKKNDKIRLVFHYDFYLKPMPDDENVFAIFYGPVMLAAETDSEFILKGPRDKILKNITVAGGNVFQLKNGGKTFVLRPLSDINQQSYGVYAIIRGY
;
A
#
# COMPACT_ATOMS: atom_id res chain seq x y z
N MET A 1 4.24 -4.82 16.83
CA MET A 1 2.92 -4.46 16.27
C MET A 1 2.88 -4.93 14.82
N ILE A 2 1.78 -5.53 14.36
CA ILE A 2 1.56 -5.82 12.95
C ILE A 2 0.77 -4.66 12.34
N PRO A 3 1.32 -3.95 11.34
CA PRO A 3 0.60 -2.85 10.73
C PRO A 3 -0.71 -3.29 10.08
N ASN A 4 -1.74 -2.46 10.16
CA ASN A 4 -3.06 -2.79 9.62
C ASN A 4 -3.06 -3.01 8.10
N TRP A 5 -2.13 -2.37 7.36
CA TRP A 5 -2.00 -2.52 5.92
C TRP A 5 -1.35 -3.85 5.49
N SER A 6 -0.70 -4.57 6.41
CA SER A 6 0.03 -5.79 6.07
C SER A 6 -0.90 -7.01 6.12
N LYS A 7 -1.41 -7.41 4.95
CA LYS A 7 -2.26 -8.61 4.81
C LYS A 7 -1.47 -9.91 4.94
N LYS A 8 -0.20 -9.89 4.53
CA LYS A 8 0.71 -11.04 4.60
C LYS A 8 1.95 -10.67 5.39
N PHE A 9 2.28 -11.52 6.36
CA PHE A 9 3.34 -11.32 7.34
C PHE A 9 4.07 -12.62 7.59
N GLU A 10 5.39 -12.56 7.67
CA GLU A 10 6.24 -13.70 8.02
C GLU A 10 7.20 -13.30 9.16
N MET A 11 7.38 -14.20 10.11
CA MET A 11 8.34 -14.04 11.20
C MET A 11 9.33 -15.19 11.18
N TYR A 12 10.58 -14.85 11.41
CA TYR A 12 11.67 -15.79 11.57
C TYR A 12 12.36 -15.53 12.89
N VAL A 13 12.77 -16.61 13.55
CA VAL A 13 13.71 -16.52 14.67
C VAL A 13 14.90 -17.39 14.36
N ASN A 14 16.09 -16.81 14.39
CA ASN A 14 17.34 -17.47 13.99
C ASN A 14 17.20 -18.14 12.61
N ASP A 15 16.65 -17.38 11.64
CA ASP A 15 16.39 -17.79 10.25
C ASP A 15 15.40 -18.95 10.05
N GLN A 16 14.78 -19.46 11.12
CA GLN A 16 13.70 -20.43 11.04
C GLN A 16 12.34 -19.75 11.03
N GLN A 17 11.55 -20.02 9.99
CA GLN A 17 10.19 -19.48 9.86
C GLN A 17 9.30 -20.01 10.99
N GLN A 18 8.57 -19.11 11.62
CA GLN A 18 7.65 -19.44 12.70
C GLN A 18 6.23 -19.54 12.14
N THR A 19 5.50 -20.60 12.54
CA THR A 19 4.07 -20.70 12.26
C THR A 19 3.31 -19.90 13.32
N ILE A 20 2.80 -18.75 12.92
CA ILE A 20 2.08 -17.84 13.79
C ILE A 20 0.81 -17.37 13.11
N ASN A 21 -0.30 -17.37 13.86
CA ASN A 21 -1.52 -16.75 13.42
C ASN A 21 -1.52 -15.30 13.88
N VAL A 22 -1.61 -14.34 12.95
CA VAL A 22 -1.55 -12.93 13.30
C VAL A 22 -2.62 -12.14 12.58
N ARG A 23 -3.26 -11.24 13.32
CA ARG A 23 -4.27 -10.32 12.81
C ARG A 23 -3.64 -8.94 12.56
N PRO A 24 -3.81 -8.33 11.38
CA PRO A 24 -3.35 -6.95 11.14
C PRO A 24 -3.93 -5.98 12.18
N GLY A 25 -3.16 -4.96 12.54
CA GLY A 25 -3.56 -3.96 13.54
C GLY A 25 -3.45 -4.43 14.99
N THR A 26 -2.82 -5.58 15.25
CA THR A 26 -2.64 -6.12 16.61
C THR A 26 -1.17 -6.27 17.00
N TYR A 27 -0.91 -6.70 18.23
CA TYR A 27 0.44 -7.03 18.70
C TYR A 27 0.67 -8.54 18.63
N LEU A 28 1.75 -8.93 17.97
CA LEU A 28 2.27 -10.28 18.04
C LEU A 28 3.02 -10.47 19.37
N SER A 29 2.66 -11.51 20.12
CA SER A 29 3.38 -11.93 21.32
C SER A 29 4.15 -13.22 21.04
N LEU A 30 5.44 -13.24 21.40
CA LEU A 30 6.31 -14.40 21.27
C LEU A 30 6.89 -14.77 22.64
N GLN A 31 6.46 -15.90 23.18
CA GLN A 31 6.94 -16.42 24.45
C GLN A 31 8.06 -17.44 24.21
N ARG A 32 9.26 -17.16 24.73
CA ARG A 32 10.41 -18.07 24.67
C ARG A 32 11.47 -17.68 25.69
N VAL A 33 12.41 -18.60 25.91
CA VAL A 33 13.67 -18.29 26.59
C VAL A 33 14.64 -17.71 25.58
N TRP A 34 14.98 -16.44 25.75
CA TRP A 34 15.91 -15.73 24.88
C TRP A 34 17.35 -16.00 25.28
N LYS A 35 18.22 -16.15 24.28
CA LYS A 35 19.67 -16.29 24.45
C LYS A 35 20.38 -15.14 23.75
N LYS A 36 21.60 -14.85 24.20
CA LYS A 36 22.47 -13.87 23.56
C LYS A 36 22.58 -14.21 22.07
N ASN A 37 22.44 -13.19 21.22
CA ASN A 37 22.49 -13.27 19.75
C ASN A 37 21.28 -13.92 19.05
N ASP A 38 20.17 -14.19 19.75
CA ASP A 38 18.92 -14.50 19.07
C ASP A 38 18.50 -13.34 18.14
N LYS A 39 18.07 -13.66 16.92
CA LYS A 39 17.65 -12.69 15.91
C LYS A 39 16.20 -12.92 15.52
N ILE A 40 15.41 -11.86 15.55
CA ILE A 40 14.06 -11.83 15.00
C ILE A 40 14.13 -11.12 13.65
N ARG A 41 13.55 -11.73 12.62
CA ARG A 41 13.34 -11.09 11.32
C ARG A 41 11.85 -11.09 11.01
N LEU A 42 11.34 -9.89 10.70
CA LEU A 42 9.96 -9.67 10.30
C LEU A 42 9.95 -9.31 8.82
N VAL A 43 9.06 -9.94 8.04
CA VAL A 43 8.86 -9.63 6.63
C VAL A 43 7.42 -9.18 6.45
N PHE A 44 7.24 -7.94 6.03
CA PHE A 44 5.96 -7.38 5.66
C PHE A 44 5.88 -7.31 4.13
N HIS A 45 4.83 -7.89 3.57
CA HIS A 45 4.58 -7.82 2.13
C HIS A 45 3.75 -6.59 1.84
N TYR A 46 4.29 -5.69 1.02
CA TYR A 46 3.65 -4.45 0.65
C TYR A 46 2.64 -4.76 -0.47
N ASP A 47 1.48 -4.14 -0.40
CA ASP A 47 0.40 -4.33 -1.36
C ASP A 47 -0.25 -2.98 -1.63
N PHE A 48 -0.86 -2.84 -2.81
CA PHE A 48 -1.65 -1.67 -3.13
C PHE A 48 -3.04 -1.80 -2.52
N TYR A 49 -3.55 -0.70 -1.97
CA TYR A 49 -4.94 -0.64 -1.55
C TYR A 49 -5.52 0.76 -1.71
N LEU A 50 -6.84 0.80 -1.84
CA LEU A 50 -7.63 2.02 -1.85
C LEU A 50 -8.17 2.25 -0.44
N LYS A 51 -8.03 3.46 0.07
CA LYS A 51 -8.65 3.89 1.33
C LYS A 51 -9.69 4.96 1.01
N PRO A 52 -10.99 4.73 1.31
CA PRO A 52 -12.02 5.76 1.14
C PRO A 52 -11.74 6.93 2.09
N MET A 53 -12.14 8.13 1.66
CA MET A 53 -12.15 9.27 2.56
C MET A 53 -13.31 9.16 3.56
N PRO A 54 -13.15 9.65 4.79
CA PRO A 54 -14.19 9.52 5.82
C PRO A 54 -15.49 10.24 5.49
N ASP A 55 -15.42 11.27 4.64
CA ASP A 55 -16.52 12.16 4.26
C ASP A 55 -17.19 11.80 2.93
N ASP A 56 -16.47 11.17 1.99
CA ASP A 56 -17.03 10.71 0.71
C ASP A 56 -16.49 9.33 0.31
N GLU A 57 -17.38 8.33 0.28
CA GLU A 57 -17.07 6.95 -0.11
C GLU A 57 -16.77 6.77 -1.61
N ASN A 58 -16.90 7.82 -2.43
CA ASN A 58 -16.49 7.81 -3.84
C ASN A 58 -15.09 8.41 -4.05
N VAL A 59 -14.49 8.99 -3.01
CA VAL A 59 -13.17 9.60 -3.03
C VAL A 59 -12.17 8.70 -2.31
N PHE A 60 -11.04 8.41 -2.96
CA PHE A 60 -10.06 7.42 -2.51
C PHE A 60 -8.64 7.92 -2.56
N ALA A 61 -7.84 7.54 -1.57
CA ALA A 61 -6.38 7.61 -1.67
C ALA A 61 -5.82 6.22 -2.01
N ILE A 62 -4.79 6.18 -2.87
CA ILE A 62 -4.05 4.97 -3.21
C ILE A 62 -2.85 4.86 -2.26
N PHE A 63 -2.64 3.69 -1.67
CA PHE A 63 -1.50 3.40 -0.81
C PHE A 63 -0.70 2.21 -1.34
N TYR A 64 0.60 2.19 -1.04
CA TYR A 64 1.48 1.03 -1.15
C TYR A 64 2.11 0.76 0.21
N GLY A 65 1.61 -0.27 0.92
CA GLY A 65 1.93 -0.47 2.33
C GLY A 65 1.56 0.74 3.21
N PRO A 66 2.47 1.32 4.01
CA PRO A 66 2.18 2.50 4.81
C PRO A 66 2.17 3.80 4.00
N VAL A 67 2.63 3.78 2.74
CA VAL A 67 2.94 5.00 1.99
C VAL A 67 1.76 5.41 1.13
N MET A 68 1.33 6.66 1.26
CA MET A 68 0.32 7.27 0.39
C MET A 68 0.96 7.69 -0.93
N LEU A 69 0.29 7.38 -2.04
CA LEU A 69 0.73 7.73 -3.38
C LEU A 69 -0.04 8.95 -3.91
N ALA A 70 0.65 9.79 -4.65
CA ALA A 70 0.09 10.89 -5.42
C ALA A 70 0.26 10.61 -6.91
N ALA A 71 -0.75 10.96 -7.71
CA ALA A 71 -0.67 10.94 -9.16
C ALA A 71 -0.10 12.26 -9.68
N GLU A 72 0.93 12.21 -10.52
CA GLU A 72 1.41 13.38 -11.25
C GLU A 72 0.36 13.75 -12.33
N THR A 73 -0.39 14.82 -12.12
CA THR A 73 -1.44 15.28 -13.03
C THR A 73 -1.83 16.74 -12.77
N ASP A 74 -2.09 17.49 -13.84
CA ASP A 74 -2.61 18.87 -13.80
C ASP A 74 -4.15 18.93 -13.86
N SER A 75 -4.83 17.79 -13.78
CA SER A 75 -6.28 17.67 -13.96
C SER A 75 -6.92 16.82 -12.88
N GLU A 76 -8.26 16.78 -12.82
CA GLU A 76 -8.98 15.91 -11.89
C GLU A 76 -8.52 14.45 -11.99
N PHE A 77 -8.16 13.88 -10.85
CA PHE A 77 -7.73 12.50 -10.77
C PHE A 77 -8.96 11.58 -10.72
N ILE A 78 -9.50 11.24 -11.89
CA ILE A 78 -10.69 10.38 -12.01
C ILE A 78 -10.26 8.98 -12.43
N LEU A 79 -10.74 7.98 -11.69
CA LEU A 79 -10.60 6.57 -12.00
C LEU A 79 -11.97 5.97 -12.35
N LYS A 80 -11.97 5.00 -13.26
CA LYS A 80 -13.16 4.35 -13.80
C LYS A 80 -13.15 2.86 -13.50
N GLY A 81 -14.32 2.34 -13.16
CA GLY A 81 -14.56 0.91 -12.96
C GLY A 81 -14.33 0.42 -11.53
N PRO A 82 -14.42 -0.90 -11.31
CA PRO A 82 -14.38 -1.47 -9.96
C PRO A 82 -12.98 -1.40 -9.34
N ARG A 83 -12.96 -1.20 -8.01
CA ARG A 83 -11.76 -0.96 -7.19
C ARG A 83 -10.69 -2.04 -7.35
N ASP A 84 -11.08 -3.32 -7.41
CA ASP A 84 -10.14 -4.44 -7.55
C ASP A 84 -9.46 -4.47 -8.92
N LYS A 85 -10.17 -4.05 -9.98
CA LYS A 85 -9.61 -3.95 -11.34
C LYS A 85 -8.68 -2.76 -11.49
N ILE A 86 -8.99 -1.64 -10.84
CA ILE A 86 -8.12 -0.46 -10.80
C ILE A 86 -6.74 -0.85 -10.23
N LEU A 87 -6.72 -1.50 -9.06
CA LEU A 87 -5.47 -1.89 -8.39
C LEU A 87 -4.63 -2.87 -9.20
N LYS A 88 -5.27 -3.81 -9.92
CA LYS A 88 -4.57 -4.78 -10.79
C LYS A 88 -3.85 -4.14 -11.98
N ASN A 89 -4.22 -2.91 -12.34
CA ASN A 89 -3.59 -2.17 -13.44
C ASN A 89 -2.45 -1.26 -12.97
N ILE A 90 -2.02 -1.39 -11.71
CA ILE A 90 -0.82 -0.71 -11.21
C ILE A 90 0.40 -1.59 -11.49
N THR A 91 1.42 -1.03 -12.12
CA THR A 91 2.70 -1.69 -12.39
C THR A 91 3.85 -0.91 -11.79
N VAL A 92 4.88 -1.61 -11.31
CA VAL A 92 6.11 -0.97 -10.80
C VAL A 92 6.98 -0.57 -12.00
N ALA A 93 7.29 0.72 -12.11
CA ALA A 93 8.14 1.26 -13.17
C ALA A 93 9.63 1.34 -12.76
N GLY A 94 9.92 1.26 -11.45
CA GLY A 94 11.27 1.24 -10.89
C GLY A 94 11.36 2.09 -9.62
N GLY A 95 12.13 1.63 -8.62
CA GLY A 95 12.21 2.29 -7.32
C GLY A 95 10.82 2.48 -6.69
N ASN A 96 10.50 3.72 -6.32
CA ASN A 96 9.18 4.10 -5.77
C ASN A 96 8.24 4.72 -6.82
N VAL A 97 8.46 4.45 -8.11
CA VAL A 97 7.60 4.95 -9.19
C VAL A 97 6.70 3.84 -9.70
N PHE A 98 5.41 4.13 -9.77
CA PHE A 98 4.37 3.21 -10.26
C PHE A 98 3.60 3.83 -11.41
N GLN A 99 3.03 3.00 -12.26
CA GLN A 99 2.16 3.41 -13.36
C GLN A 99 0.79 2.78 -13.19
N LEU A 100 -0.26 3.59 -13.25
CA LEU A 100 -1.65 3.15 -13.21
C LEU A 100 -2.29 3.39 -14.58
N LYS A 101 -2.70 2.31 -15.25
CA LYS A 101 -3.49 2.40 -16.49
C LYS A 101 -4.97 2.33 -16.17
N ASN A 102 -5.71 3.40 -16.46
CA ASN A 102 -7.14 3.44 -16.21
C ASN A 102 -7.88 4.39 -17.18
N GLY A 103 -9.02 3.94 -17.71
CA GLY A 103 -9.90 4.78 -18.54
C GLY A 103 -9.23 5.34 -19.80
N GLY A 104 -8.27 4.62 -20.38
CA GLY A 104 -7.49 5.08 -21.55
C GLY A 104 -6.33 6.03 -21.21
N LYS A 105 -6.16 6.41 -19.95
CA LYS A 105 -5.04 7.23 -19.46
C LYS A 105 -4.01 6.38 -18.71
N THR A 106 -2.78 6.88 -18.63
CA THR A 106 -1.74 6.35 -17.75
C THR A 106 -1.35 7.43 -16.76
N PHE A 107 -1.42 7.13 -15.48
CA PHE A 107 -1.02 8.02 -14.39
C PHE A 107 0.31 7.52 -13.81
N VAL A 108 1.24 8.45 -13.57
CA VAL A 108 2.46 8.16 -12.80
C VAL A 108 2.14 8.38 -11.34
N LEU A 109 2.33 7.35 -10.51
CA LEU A 109 2.11 7.41 -9.07
C LEU A 109 3.46 7.36 -8.34
N ARG A 110 3.62 8.18 -7.31
CA ARG A 110 4.82 8.24 -6.45
C ARG A 110 4.42 8.47 -5.01
N PRO A 111 5.26 8.12 -4.02
CA PRO A 111 5.08 8.58 -2.65
C PRO A 111 4.80 10.08 -2.64
N LEU A 112 3.80 10.52 -1.87
CA LEU A 112 3.51 11.95 -1.77
C LEU A 112 4.75 12.75 -1.31
N SER A 113 5.60 12.14 -0.47
CA SER A 113 6.87 12.73 -0.02
C SER A 113 7.86 13.04 -1.14
N ASP A 114 7.72 12.42 -2.31
CA ASP A 114 8.63 12.55 -3.44
C ASP A 114 8.14 13.60 -4.45
N ILE A 115 6.96 14.19 -4.23
CA ILE A 115 6.39 15.25 -5.06
C ILE A 115 6.78 16.62 -4.48
N ASN A 116 7.40 17.47 -5.30
CA ASN A 116 7.87 18.78 -4.88
C ASN A 116 7.21 19.93 -5.66
N GLN A 117 7.41 19.97 -6.98
CA GLN A 117 7.04 21.12 -7.84
C GLN A 117 6.02 20.77 -8.92
N GLN A 118 5.69 19.50 -9.08
CA GLN A 118 4.70 19.02 -10.05
C GLN A 118 3.29 19.23 -9.51
N SER A 119 2.32 19.51 -10.39
CA SER A 119 0.91 19.35 -10.00
C SER A 119 0.61 17.88 -9.74
N TYR A 120 -0.22 17.63 -8.73
CA TYR A 120 -0.56 16.28 -8.33
C TYR A 120 -1.99 16.15 -7.82
N GLY A 121 -2.54 14.95 -7.98
CA GLY A 121 -3.78 14.53 -7.36
C GLY A 121 -3.53 13.40 -6.35
N VAL A 122 -3.91 13.62 -5.08
CA VAL A 122 -3.84 12.57 -4.03
C VAL A 122 -5.12 11.76 -3.98
N TYR A 123 -6.24 12.45 -4.12
CA TYR A 123 -7.56 11.89 -3.96
C TYR A 123 -8.17 11.61 -5.34
N ALA A 124 -8.39 10.33 -5.61
CA ALA A 124 -9.03 9.86 -6.81
C ALA A 124 -10.55 9.79 -6.63
N ILE A 125 -11.31 10.36 -7.56
CA ILE A 125 -12.75 10.14 -7.64
C ILE A 125 -12.99 8.89 -8.46
N ILE A 126 -13.61 7.86 -7.88
CA ILE A 126 -13.94 6.62 -8.61
C ILE A 126 -15.37 6.72 -9.15
N ARG A 127 -15.54 6.54 -10.45
CA ARG A 127 -16.86 6.47 -11.11
C ARG A 127 -17.11 5.05 -11.64
N GLY A 128 -18.23 4.46 -11.24
CA GLY A 128 -18.72 3.19 -11.78
C GLY A 128 -19.53 3.44 -13.05
N TYR A 129 -19.00 3.04 -14.20
CA TYR A 129 -19.77 2.88 -15.43
C TYR A 129 -19.48 1.49 -15.98
#